data_AF-A0A401QAG4-F1
#
_entry.id   AF-A0A401QAG4-F1
#
_cell.length_a   1.000
_cell.length_b   1.000
_cell.length_c   1.000
_cell.angle_alpha   90.00
_cell.angle_beta   90.00
_cell.angle_gamma   90.00
#
_symmetry.space_group_name_H-M   'P 1'
#
loop_
_entity.id
_entity.type
_entity.pdbx_description
1 polymer ?
#
loop_
_entity_poly.entity_id
_entity_poly.type
_entity_poly.pdbx_seq_one_letter_code
_entity_poly.pdbx_strand_id
1 'polypeptide(L)' 'MAWILGLVLLSLLPTETYQQVFLPSTAAQDLLGRQKRENFLLEELRAGNLERECREEICNFEEAREVFEDMEKT' A
#
# COMPACT_ATOMS: atom_id res chain seq x y z
N MET A 1 41.93 -27.93 18.40
CA MET A 1 41.40 -28.38 17.09
C MET A 1 39.88 -28.49 17.07
N ALA A 2 39.24 -29.13 18.07
CA ALA A 2 37.77 -29.27 18.12
C ALA A 2 37.01 -27.93 18.20
N TRP A 3 37.55 -26.92 18.89
CA TRP A 3 36.94 -25.59 19.02
C TRP A 3 36.89 -24.81 17.70
N ILE A 4 37.91 -24.96 16.86
CA ILE A 4 37.98 -24.31 15.56
C ILE A 4 36.95 -24.95 14.62
N LEU A 5 36.84 -26.29 14.65
CA LEU A 5 35.81 -27.02 13.92
C LEU A 5 34.40 -26.62 14.39
N GLY A 6 34.19 -26.43 15.70
CA GLY A 6 32.91 -25.95 16.25
C GLY A 6 32.55 -24.52 15.83
N LEU A 7 33.53 -23.61 15.78
CA LEU A 7 33.34 -22.24 15.30
C LEU A 7 33.02 -22.19 13.79
N VAL A 8 33.71 -23.01 12.99
CA VAL A 8 33.44 -23.14 11.55
C VAL A 8 32.05 -23.73 11.31
N LEU A 9 31.64 -24.72 12.10
CA LEU A 9 30.29 -25.31 12.02
C LEU A 9 29.20 -24.30 12.37
N LEU A 10 29.44 -23.44 13.36
CA LEU A 10 28.50 -22.39 13.78
C LEU A 10 28.32 -21.31 12.72
N SER A 11 29.38 -20.95 11.98
CA SER A 11 29.30 -19.97 10.87
C SER A 11 28.61 -20.49 9.61
N LEU A 12 28.40 -21.80 9.50
CA LEU A 12 27.73 -22.42 8.36
C LEU A 12 26.21 -22.49 8.53
N LEU A 13 25.66 -22.03 9.67
CA LEU A 13 24.22 -21.92 9.82
C LEU A 13 23.70 -20.76 8.97
N PRO A 14 22.72 -20.99 8.07
CA PRO A 14 22.08 -19.91 7.34
C PRO A 14 21.31 -19.02 8.32
N THR A 15 21.73 -17.77 8.46
CA THR A 15 20.96 -16.74 9.17
C THR A 15 19.95 -16.15 8.20
N GLU A 16 18.82 -16.84 8.00
CA GLU A 16 17.69 -16.29 7.27
C GLU A 16 17.00 -15.23 8.15
N THR A 17 17.53 -14.00 8.15
CA THR A 17 16.81 -12.87 8.75
C THR A 17 15.85 -12.31 7.70
N TYR A 18 14.64 -12.85 7.66
CA TYR A 18 13.56 -12.23 6.90
C TYR A 18 13.14 -10.94 7.61
N GLN A 19 13.63 -9.81 7.13
CA GLN A 19 13.29 -8.50 7.66
C GLN A 19 12.32 -7.82 6.70
N GLN A 20 11.11 -7.51 7.20
CA GLN A 20 10.09 -6.86 6.40
C GLN A 20 10.48 -5.39 6.19
N VAL A 21 10.97 -5.05 4.99
CA VAL A 21 11.44 -3.69 4.63
C VAL A 21 10.31 -2.74 4.25
N PHE A 22 9.10 -3.26 4.03
CA PHE A 22 7.91 -2.45 3.74
C PHE A 22 6.86 -2.60 4.84
N LEU A 23 6.28 -1.46 5.21
CA LEU A 23 5.10 -1.40 6.05
C LEU A 23 3.86 -1.85 5.26
N PRO A 24 2.86 -2.42 5.93
CA PRO A 24 1.55 -2.61 5.33
C PRO A 24 0.97 -1.26 4.89
N SER A 25 0.17 -1.27 3.82
CA SER A 25 -0.36 -0.05 3.17
C SER A 25 -1.06 0.88 4.16
N THR A 26 -1.87 0.33 5.07
CA THR A 26 -2.57 1.09 6.10
C THR A 26 -1.60 1.85 7.03
N ALA A 27 -0.58 1.16 7.54
CA ALA A 27 0.43 1.80 8.40
C ALA A 27 1.31 2.81 7.64
N ALA A 28 1.57 2.57 6.36
CA ALA A 28 2.31 3.52 5.53
C ALA A 28 1.52 4.80 5.23
N GLN A 29 0.20 4.69 5.03
CA GLN A 29 -0.71 5.82 4.82
C GLN A 29 -0.79 6.73 6.05
N ASP A 30 -0.75 6.17 7.26
CA ASP A 30 -0.75 6.95 8.51
C ASP A 30 0.53 7.77 8.69
N LEU A 31 1.66 7.32 8.12
CA LEU A 31 2.94 8.04 8.18
C LEU A 31 3.02 9.16 7.14
N LEU A 32 2.53 8.89 5.93
CA LEU A 32 2.46 9.86 4.85
C LEU A 32 1.15 10.63 4.99
N GLY A 33 1.13 11.62 5.89
CA GLY A 33 -0.03 12.50 6.17
C GLY A 33 -0.47 13.40 5.01
N ARG A 34 -0.54 12.86 3.79
CA ARG A 34 -1.10 13.52 2.61
C ARG A 34 -2.55 13.87 2.92
N GLN A 35 -2.88 15.14 2.78
CA GLN A 35 -4.26 15.59 2.79
C GLN A 35 -4.99 14.95 1.61
N LYS A 36 -5.96 14.08 1.92
CA LYS A 36 -6.96 13.57 0.99
C LYS A 36 -7.81 14.75 0.54
N ARG A 37 -7.96 14.97 -0.76
CA ARG A 37 -8.66 16.14 -1.28
C ARG A 37 -9.76 15.63 -2.20
N GLU A 38 -10.94 15.42 -1.64
CA GLU A 38 -12.13 15.15 -2.43
C GLU A 38 -12.48 16.39 -3.29
N ASN A 39 -12.91 16.15 -4.54
CA ASN A 39 -13.48 17.18 -5.42
C ASN A 39 -12.60 18.45 -5.57
N PHE A 40 -11.26 18.33 -5.67
CA PHE A 40 -10.38 19.49 -5.66
C PHE A 40 -9.95 19.94 -7.06
N LEU A 41 -10.41 21.12 -7.45
CA LEU A 41 -10.01 21.91 -8.62
C LEU A 41 -9.66 21.09 -9.88
N LEU A 42 -10.65 20.95 -10.78
CA LEU A 42 -10.52 20.25 -12.07
C LEU A 42 -10.22 18.74 -11.94
N GLU A 43 -10.47 18.16 -10.76
CA GLU A 43 -10.45 16.70 -10.49
C GLU A 43 -11.13 15.92 -11.61
N GLU A 44 -12.35 16.34 -11.97
CA GLU A 44 -13.24 15.77 -12.99
C GLU A 44 -12.66 15.70 -14.40
N LEU A 45 -11.54 16.39 -14.67
CA LEU A 45 -10.85 16.24 -15.96
C LEU A 45 -9.97 14.98 -16.01
N ARG A 46 -9.73 14.33 -14.87
CA ARG A 46 -9.01 13.06 -14.76
C ARG A 46 -9.99 11.90 -14.91
N ALA A 47 -9.51 10.76 -15.40
CA ALA A 47 -10.31 9.55 -15.43
C ALA A 47 -10.60 9.06 -13.99
N GLY A 48 -11.83 8.60 -13.74
CA GLY A 48 -12.26 8.00 -12.48
C GLY A 48 -11.33 6.86 -12.06
N ASN A 49 -11.04 6.77 -10.75
CA ASN A 49 -10.14 5.75 -10.21
C ASN A 49 -10.62 5.25 -8.84
N LEU A 50 -10.91 3.95 -8.74
CA LEU A 50 -11.46 3.34 -7.52
C LEU A 50 -10.57 3.56 -6.29
N GLU A 51 -9.25 3.45 -6.46
CA GLU A 51 -8.31 3.63 -5.35
C GLU A 51 -8.31 5.08 -4.89
N ARG A 52 -8.20 6.04 -5.82
CA ARG A 52 -8.14 7.47 -5.50
C ARG A 52 -9.47 8.00 -4.93
N GLU A 53 -10.56 7.88 -5.68
CA GLU A 53 -11.81 8.54 -5.37
C GLU A 53 -12.50 7.89 -4.16
N CYS A 54 -12.51 6.55 -4.07
CA CYS A 54 -13.39 5.83 -3.13
C CYS A 54 -12.67 5.02 -2.04
N ARG A 55 -11.36 4.75 -2.16
CA ARG A 55 -10.59 4.09 -1.08
C ARG A 55 -9.69 5.06 -0.33
N GLU A 56 -8.99 5.91 -1.06
CA GLU A 56 -8.19 6.98 -0.50
C GLU A 56 -9.08 8.15 -0.10
N GLU A 57 -10.09 8.53 -0.89
CA GLU A 57 -10.99 9.66 -0.61
C GLU A 57 -12.41 9.19 -0.24
N ILE A 58 -13.26 10.13 0.22
CA ILE A 58 -14.69 9.86 0.42
C ILE A 58 -15.38 10.23 -0.88
N CYS A 59 -15.89 9.23 -1.61
CA CYS A 59 -16.62 9.47 -2.84
C CYS A 59 -18.14 9.51 -2.63
N ASN A 60 -18.81 10.31 -3.45
CA ASN A 60 -20.26 10.30 -3.63
C ASN A 60 -20.67 9.26 -4.69
N PHE A 61 -21.99 9.12 -4.90
CA PHE A 61 -22.52 8.13 -5.84
C PHE A 61 -22.10 8.38 -7.29
N GLU A 62 -21.96 9.64 -7.72
CA GLU A 62 -21.60 9.97 -9.10
C GLU A 62 -20.13 9.62 -9.38
N GLU A 63 -19.23 9.92 -8.45
CA GLU A 63 -17.82 9.54 -8.55
C GLU A 63 -17.65 8.01 -8.57
N ALA A 64 -18.41 7.28 -7.73
CA ALA A 64 -18.44 5.81 -7.78
C ALA A 64 -18.95 5.31 -9.15
N ARG A 65 -19.96 5.97 -9.72
CA ARG A 65 -20.52 5.62 -11.03
C ARG A 65 -19.51 5.81 -12.15
N GLU A 66 -18.73 6.87 -12.09
CA GLU A 66 -17.67 7.17 -13.06
C GLU A 66 -16.52 6.16 -13.01
N VAL A 67 -16.23 5.60 -11.84
CA VAL A 67 -15.20 4.55 -11.69
C VAL A 67 -15.60 3.25 -12.39
N PHE A 68 -16.88 2.87 -12.31
CA PHE A 68 -17.34 1.59 -12.84
C PHE A 68 -17.94 1.67 -14.26
N GLU A 69 -18.29 2.88 -14.72
CA GLU A 69 -19.00 3.15 -15.99
C GLU A 69 -20.29 2.30 -16.16
N ASP A 70 -20.84 1.80 -15.06
CA ASP A 70 -21.91 0.80 -15.03
C ASP A 70 -22.78 0.97 -13.78
N MET A 71 -24.10 1.10 -13.99
CA MET A 71 -25.08 1.30 -12.92
C MET A 71 -25.26 0.08 -12.00
N GLU A 72 -24.92 -1.13 -12.44
CA GLU A 72 -25.06 -2.34 -11.60
C GLU A 72 -23.91 -2.51 -10.60
N LYS A 73 -22.77 -1.84 -10.84
CA LYS A 73 -21.54 -1.98 -10.03
C LYS A 73 -21.21 -0.73 -9.21
N THR A 74 -22.00 0.32 -9.39
CA THR A 74 -21.91 1.59 -8.65
C THR A 74 -22.45 1.42 -7.23
#